data_AF-A0A7K3GBL8-F1
#
_entry.id   AF-A0A7K3GBL8-F1
#
_cell.length_a   1.000
_cell.length_b   1.000
_cell.length_c   1.000
_cell.angle_alpha   90.00
_cell.angle_beta   90.00
_cell.angle_gamma   90.00
#
_symmetry.space_group_name_H-M   'P 1'
#
loop_
_entity.id
_entity.type
_entity.pdbx_description
1 polymer ?
#
loop_
_entity_poly.entity_id
_entity_poly.type
_entity_poly.pdbx_seq_one_letter_code
_entity_poly.pdbx_strand_id
1 'polypeptide(L)'
;MSPKPQRPIQAERTEMARLLPVQAERDLPGRRHQLLKDHLMREIRHNTDAATARPRLRYRRRLAFTAIPLAAGAMALALATGGVLDQHSTAGPGSALASGPSARGTSATPAAVLLDRIATVAASKTAPAVRDDQYIHITSTIAYSHATDQDPVRRLDKPHQRQAWLSADGSRPGLLREKGKELKLDAQSAGTDTGPSLNSPTYRYLQSLPTDPDTLLKKIYDQNKGEGTGPDQKAFATIGNLLREQLVPPEVSAALYKAAAKIPGVTVVNDAVDATGRHGIAVARTDDGERSEWIFDKHTLEYLGERGVMVKDTSWGKKGQITATTAVTSRTVTDKPSTTPGDDFH
;
A
#
# COMPACT_ATOMS: atom_id res chain seq x y z
N MET A 1 3.27 -63.47 22.94
CA MET A 1 3.29 -62.52 24.07
C MET A 1 4.27 -61.41 23.73
N SER A 2 3.76 -60.25 23.31
CA SER A 2 4.58 -59.07 22.98
C SER A 2 4.50 -58.08 24.14
N PRO A 3 5.61 -57.53 24.65
CA PRO A 3 5.58 -56.56 25.73
C PRO A 3 5.21 -55.16 25.21
N LYS A 4 4.36 -54.46 25.97
CA LYS A 4 3.99 -53.04 25.74
C LYS A 4 5.21 -52.13 25.93
N PRO A 5 5.37 -51.06 25.14
CA PRO A 5 6.42 -50.06 25.39
C PRO A 5 6.05 -49.21 26.60
N GLN A 6 6.95 -49.15 27.59
CA GLN A 6 6.85 -48.27 28.75
C GLN A 6 7.09 -46.81 28.32
N ARG A 7 6.25 -45.88 28.82
CA ARG A 7 6.47 -44.44 28.68
C ARG A 7 7.68 -44.03 29.52
N PRO A 8 8.59 -43.18 29.03
CA PRO A 8 9.75 -42.73 29.81
C PRO A 8 9.30 -41.93 31.03
N ILE A 9 9.96 -42.18 32.15
CA ILE A 9 9.71 -41.55 33.45
C ILE A 9 10.19 -40.09 33.34
N GLN A 10 9.49 -39.16 34.01
CA GLN A 10 9.73 -37.71 33.92
C GLN A 10 11.23 -37.33 34.11
N ALA A 11 11.96 -38.08 34.94
CA ALA A 11 13.39 -37.90 35.15
C ALA A 11 14.24 -38.13 33.88
N GLU A 12 13.97 -39.19 33.12
CA GLU A 12 14.70 -39.51 31.88
C GLU A 12 14.41 -38.49 30.77
N ARG A 13 13.20 -37.91 30.74
CA ARG A 13 12.88 -36.79 29.82
C ARG A 13 13.69 -35.54 30.15
N THR A 14 13.97 -35.31 31.43
CA THR A 14 14.72 -34.15 31.89
C THR A 14 16.22 -34.31 31.63
N GLU A 15 16.71 -35.55 31.68
CA GLU A 15 18.10 -35.90 31.37
C GLU A 15 18.38 -35.91 29.87
N MET A 16 17.46 -36.43 29.04
CA MET A 16 17.53 -36.33 27.58
C MET A 16 17.44 -34.87 27.09
N ALA A 17 16.70 -33.99 27.79
CA ALA A 17 16.65 -32.57 27.47
C ALA A 17 17.97 -31.83 27.75
N ARG A 18 18.85 -32.37 28.62
CA ARG A 18 20.18 -31.81 28.90
C ARG A 18 21.28 -32.31 27.97
N LEU A 19 21.05 -33.43 27.28
CA LEU A 19 22.01 -34.04 26.33
C LEU A 19 21.77 -33.63 24.87
N LEU A 20 20.68 -32.89 24.60
CA LEU A 20 20.50 -32.23 23.31
C LEU A 20 21.42 -31.01 23.25
N PRO A 21 22.23 -30.84 22.18
CA PRO A 21 22.99 -29.61 22.01
C PRO A 21 21.99 -28.44 22.05
N VAL A 22 22.27 -27.46 22.91
CA VAL A 22 21.54 -26.19 22.94
C VAL A 22 21.52 -25.70 21.50
N GLN A 23 20.35 -25.78 20.85
CA GLN A 23 20.20 -25.18 19.54
C GLN A 23 20.47 -23.72 19.76
N ALA A 24 21.59 -23.24 19.25
CA ALA A 24 21.85 -21.83 19.14
C ALA A 24 20.62 -21.25 18.46
N GLU A 25 19.80 -20.52 19.22
CA GLU A 25 18.83 -19.60 18.67
C GLU A 25 19.61 -18.83 17.62
N ARG A 26 19.26 -19.06 16.36
CA ARG A 26 19.79 -18.27 15.26
C ARG A 26 19.11 -16.90 15.41
N ASP A 27 19.62 -16.14 16.36
CA ASP A 27 19.50 -14.70 16.43
C ASP A 27 20.00 -14.19 15.09
N LEU A 28 19.05 -13.97 14.17
CA LEU A 28 19.31 -13.28 12.94
C LEU A 28 19.55 -11.82 13.35
N PRO A 29 20.78 -11.30 13.24
CA PRO A 29 21.08 -9.97 13.76
C PRO A 29 20.21 -8.93 13.04
N GLY A 30 19.62 -8.00 13.81
CA GLY A 30 18.72 -6.94 13.33
C GLY A 30 19.23 -6.09 12.16
N ARG A 31 20.52 -6.24 11.82
CA ARG A 31 21.19 -5.73 10.62
C ARG A 31 20.56 -6.21 9.31
N ARG A 32 20.04 -7.44 9.20
CA ARG A 32 19.36 -7.91 7.96
C ARG A 32 18.01 -7.24 7.75
N HIS A 33 17.31 -6.88 8.82
CA HIS A 33 16.01 -6.25 8.77
C HIS A 33 16.10 -4.74 8.47
N GLN A 34 17.13 -4.09 9.02
CA GLN A 34 17.54 -2.73 8.65
C GLN A 34 18.00 -2.67 7.18
N LEU A 35 18.78 -3.63 6.71
CA LEU A 35 19.16 -3.68 5.30
C LEU A 35 17.95 -3.80 4.37
N LEU A 36 16.87 -4.48 4.76
CA LEU A 36 15.66 -4.62 3.94
C LEU A 36 14.78 -3.36 3.97
N LYS A 37 14.60 -2.72 5.14
CA LYS A 37 13.85 -1.45 5.26
C LYS A 37 14.64 -0.26 4.72
N ASP A 38 15.95 -0.22 4.93
CA ASP A 38 16.85 0.71 4.28
C ASP A 38 17.03 0.37 2.81
N HIS A 39 16.80 -0.87 2.35
CA HIS A 39 16.72 -1.21 0.93
C HIS A 39 15.37 -0.81 0.35
N LEU A 40 14.27 -0.87 1.10
CA LEU A 40 12.95 -0.36 0.67
C LEU A 40 12.93 1.17 0.60
N MET A 41 13.48 1.83 1.63
CA MET A 41 13.64 3.28 1.69
C MET A 41 14.80 3.76 0.80
N ARG A 42 15.76 2.89 0.46
CA ARG A 42 16.71 3.14 -0.64
C ARG A 42 16.07 2.88 -1.99
N GLU A 43 15.23 1.90 -2.24
CA GLU A 43 14.60 1.67 -3.55
C GLU A 43 13.66 2.81 -3.91
N ILE A 44 12.88 3.31 -2.95
CA ILE A 44 12.07 4.53 -3.09
C ILE A 44 12.95 5.76 -3.42
N ARG A 45 14.23 5.75 -3.00
CA ARG A 45 15.18 6.85 -3.21
C ARG A 45 16.11 6.62 -4.42
N HIS A 46 16.45 5.37 -4.76
CA HIS A 46 17.36 4.91 -5.82
C HIS A 46 16.68 4.78 -7.17
N ASN A 47 15.35 4.64 -7.22
CA ASN A 47 14.60 4.94 -8.45
C ASN A 47 14.76 6.41 -8.88
N THR A 48 15.41 7.23 -8.04
CA THR A 48 15.79 8.62 -8.34
C THR A 48 17.29 8.86 -8.53
N ASP A 49 18.16 7.88 -8.22
CA ASP A 49 19.63 8.05 -8.28
C ASP A 49 20.36 7.09 -9.26
N ALA A 50 19.69 6.04 -9.77
CA ALA A 50 20.31 5.05 -10.66
C ALA A 50 20.58 5.54 -12.11
N ALA A 51 20.28 6.80 -12.45
CA ALA A 51 20.49 7.38 -13.78
C ALA A 51 21.90 7.98 -14.02
N THR A 52 22.85 7.83 -13.09
CA THR A 52 24.19 8.47 -13.22
C THR A 52 25.37 7.52 -13.51
N ALA A 53 25.16 6.21 -13.59
CA ALA A 53 26.21 5.28 -14.02
C ALA A 53 26.15 5.04 -15.53
N ARG A 54 26.84 5.88 -16.32
CA ARG A 54 27.03 5.68 -17.77
C ARG A 54 27.72 4.33 -18.06
N PRO A 55 27.11 3.37 -18.79
CA PRO A 55 27.86 2.33 -19.45
C PRO A 55 28.36 2.88 -20.78
N ARG A 56 29.68 2.78 -21.00
CA ARG A 56 30.31 3.08 -22.30
C ARG A 56 29.71 2.17 -23.38
N LEU A 57 28.96 2.76 -24.29
CA LEU A 57 28.41 2.12 -25.50
C LEU A 57 29.55 1.47 -26.31
N ARG A 58 29.54 0.13 -26.41
CA ARG A 58 30.25 -0.59 -27.47
C ARG A 58 29.26 -0.92 -28.58
N TYR A 59 29.33 -0.10 -29.63
CA TYR A 59 28.63 -0.26 -30.88
C TYR A 59 29.04 -1.58 -31.57
N ARG A 60 28.10 -2.50 -31.75
CA ARG A 60 28.22 -3.57 -32.75
C ARG A 60 26.93 -3.67 -33.57
N ARG A 61 26.98 -3.05 -34.76
CA ARG A 61 26.15 -3.38 -35.92
C ARG A 61 26.12 -4.89 -36.14
N ARG A 62 24.94 -5.49 -36.33
CA ARG A 62 24.66 -6.47 -37.39
C ARG A 62 23.19 -6.43 -37.82
N LEU A 63 23.00 -6.72 -39.10
CA LEU A 63 21.87 -6.47 -39.97
C LEU A 63 20.65 -7.40 -39.78
N ALA A 64 19.49 -6.85 -40.18
CA ALA A 64 18.38 -7.41 -40.97
C ALA A 64 17.79 -8.80 -40.65
N PHE A 65 16.46 -8.89 -40.58
CA PHE A 65 15.62 -9.40 -41.69
C PHE A 65 14.14 -9.04 -41.48
N THR A 66 13.48 -8.69 -42.58
CA THR A 66 12.05 -8.41 -42.77
C THR A 66 11.24 -9.69 -42.99
N ALA A 67 10.00 -9.77 -42.48
CA ALA A 67 8.77 -10.10 -43.25
C ALA A 67 7.56 -10.43 -42.33
N ILE A 68 6.40 -9.86 -42.67
CA ILE A 68 5.01 -10.19 -42.28
C ILE A 68 4.33 -10.87 -43.52
N PRO A 69 3.03 -11.26 -43.61
CA PRO A 69 1.99 -11.82 -42.70
C PRO A 69 1.31 -13.11 -43.28
N LEU A 70 0.33 -13.73 -42.57
CA LEU A 70 -1.09 -13.92 -43.02
C LEU A 70 -1.88 -15.04 -42.30
N ALA A 71 -3.14 -14.68 -41.95
CA ALA A 71 -4.41 -15.44 -41.98
C ALA A 71 -4.60 -16.66 -41.02
N ALA A 72 -5.78 -17.05 -40.50
CA ALA A 72 -7.20 -16.74 -40.77
C ALA A 72 -8.11 -17.25 -39.62
N GLY A 73 -9.34 -16.71 -39.51
CA GLY A 73 -10.59 -17.41 -39.12
C GLY A 73 -10.90 -17.57 -37.62
N ALA A 74 -12.14 -17.51 -37.12
CA ALA A 74 -13.46 -17.27 -37.70
C ALA A 74 -14.47 -17.01 -36.54
N MET A 75 -15.63 -16.42 -36.90
CA MET A 75 -16.82 -16.12 -36.09
C MET A 75 -17.41 -17.28 -35.27
N ALA A 76 -18.11 -16.95 -34.17
CA ALA A 76 -19.50 -17.39 -33.95
C ALA A 76 -20.23 -16.51 -32.91
N LEU A 77 -21.27 -15.84 -33.39
CA LEU A 77 -22.34 -15.17 -32.65
C LEU A 77 -23.46 -16.21 -32.41
N ALA A 78 -24.04 -16.29 -31.22
CA ALA A 78 -25.28 -17.03 -30.99
C ALA A 78 -26.21 -16.26 -30.03
N LEU A 79 -27.37 -15.88 -30.56
CA LEU A 79 -28.49 -15.23 -29.87
C LEU A 79 -29.54 -16.28 -29.46
N ALA A 80 -30.12 -16.03 -28.28
CA ALA A 80 -31.53 -16.19 -27.89
C ALA A 80 -32.21 -17.58 -27.84
N THR A 81 -32.80 -17.87 -26.67
CA THR A 81 -34.21 -18.26 -26.36
C THR A 81 -34.18 -18.76 -24.89
N GLY A 82 -35.03 -18.34 -23.96
CA GLY A 82 -36.49 -18.31 -23.98
C GLY A 82 -36.98 -19.40 -23.02
N GLY A 83 -37.40 -19.04 -21.80
CA GLY A 83 -37.85 -20.02 -20.80
C GLY A 83 -38.46 -19.34 -19.56
N VAL A 84 -39.73 -18.98 -19.67
CA VAL A 84 -40.59 -18.57 -18.55
C VAL A 84 -41.03 -19.85 -17.83
N LEU A 85 -40.77 -19.95 -16.52
CA LEU A 85 -41.54 -20.84 -15.65
C LEU A 85 -42.09 -20.01 -14.48
N ASP A 86 -43.39 -19.76 -14.56
CA ASP A 86 -44.26 -19.45 -13.43
C ASP A 86 -44.18 -20.59 -12.41
N GLN A 87 -43.83 -20.27 -11.16
CA GLN A 87 -44.28 -21.05 -10.02
C GLN A 87 -45.05 -20.13 -9.08
N HIS A 88 -46.37 -20.25 -9.20
CA HIS A 88 -47.31 -19.88 -8.15
C HIS A 88 -46.97 -20.67 -6.88
N SER A 89 -46.74 -19.97 -5.78
CA SER A 89 -46.95 -20.54 -4.45
C SER A 89 -47.51 -19.46 -3.53
N THR A 90 -48.79 -19.67 -3.25
CA THR A 90 -49.69 -18.89 -2.41
C THR A 90 -49.15 -18.70 -1.00
N ALA A 91 -49.18 -17.45 -0.52
CA ALA A 91 -49.02 -17.12 0.88
C ALA A 91 -50.20 -17.68 1.70
N GLY A 92 -49.88 -18.39 2.78
CA GLY A 92 -50.79 -18.75 3.86
C GLY A 92 -50.10 -18.48 5.21
N PRO A 93 -50.78 -17.90 6.21
CA PRO A 93 -50.13 -17.36 7.41
C PRO A 93 -49.99 -18.40 8.54
N GLY A 94 -48.85 -18.34 9.24
CA GLY A 94 -48.72 -18.79 10.63
C GLY A 94 -48.14 -20.19 10.84
N SER A 95 -46.85 -20.25 11.23
CA SER A 95 -46.40 -20.99 12.42
C SER A 95 -44.89 -20.83 12.67
N ALA A 96 -44.60 -20.35 13.88
CA ALA A 96 -43.58 -20.83 14.80
C ALA A 96 -42.12 -21.02 14.33
N LEU A 97 -41.27 -20.12 14.84
CA LEU A 97 -39.96 -20.37 15.45
C LEU A 97 -39.20 -21.61 14.97
N ALA A 98 -38.36 -21.43 13.95
CA ALA A 98 -37.11 -22.16 13.83
C ALA A 98 -35.98 -21.14 13.92
N SER A 99 -35.41 -20.99 15.11
CA SER A 99 -34.09 -20.41 15.31
C SER A 99 -33.10 -21.29 14.55
N GLY A 100 -32.89 -21.00 13.27
CA GLY A 100 -31.74 -21.50 12.55
C GLY A 100 -30.48 -21.07 13.29
N PRO A 101 -29.38 -21.83 13.22
CA PRO A 101 -28.13 -21.37 13.78
C PRO A 101 -27.80 -20.07 13.03
N SER A 102 -27.98 -18.92 13.69
CA SER A 102 -27.36 -17.69 13.25
C SER A 102 -25.91 -18.05 13.02
N ALA A 103 -25.50 -18.11 11.75
CA ALA A 103 -24.11 -17.94 11.39
C ALA A 103 -23.66 -16.76 12.24
N ARG A 104 -22.75 -17.00 13.18
CA ARG A 104 -22.18 -15.93 13.99
C ARG A 104 -21.53 -15.00 12.98
N GLY A 105 -22.28 -14.00 12.52
CA GLY A 105 -21.75 -12.92 11.74
C GLY A 105 -20.67 -12.34 12.61
N THR A 106 -19.42 -12.50 12.18
CA THR A 106 -18.30 -11.82 12.83
C THR A 106 -18.68 -10.35 12.85
N SER A 107 -19.04 -9.83 14.03
CA SER A 107 -19.40 -8.43 14.15
C SER A 107 -18.25 -7.62 13.56
N ALA A 108 -18.57 -6.75 12.61
CA ALA A 108 -17.56 -5.93 11.94
C ALA A 108 -16.74 -5.18 12.99
N THR A 109 -15.41 -5.19 12.86
CA THR A 109 -14.55 -4.45 13.78
C THR A 109 -14.81 -2.94 13.65
N PRO A 110 -14.55 -2.13 14.69
CA PRO A 110 -14.69 -0.67 14.59
C PRO A 110 -13.89 -0.07 13.42
N ALA A 111 -12.73 -0.65 13.09
CA ALA A 111 -11.91 -0.22 11.97
C ALA A 111 -12.56 -0.56 10.62
N ALA A 112 -13.16 -1.75 10.49
CA ALA A 112 -13.88 -2.13 9.28
C ALA A 112 -15.09 -1.23 9.04
N VAL A 113 -15.85 -0.89 10.10
CA VAL A 113 -16.97 0.06 10.01
C VAL A 113 -16.50 1.45 9.59
N LEU A 114 -15.40 1.95 10.16
CA LEU A 114 -14.84 3.24 9.78
C LEU A 114 -14.37 3.25 8.32
N LEU A 115 -13.65 2.22 7.89
CA LEU A 115 -13.16 2.10 6.50
C LEU A 115 -14.30 1.99 5.49
N ASP A 116 -15.41 1.33 5.83
CA ASP A 116 -16.59 1.26 4.95
C ASP A 116 -17.27 2.63 4.79
N ARG A 117 -17.35 3.42 5.86
CA ARG A 117 -17.81 4.82 5.79
C ARG A 117 -16.88 5.68 4.94
N ILE A 118 -15.56 5.57 5.13
CA ILE A 118 -14.56 6.28 4.33
C ILE A 118 -14.70 5.86 2.85
N ALA A 119 -14.88 4.57 2.57
CA ALA A 119 -15.07 4.07 1.21
C ALA A 119 -16.33 4.63 0.55
N THR A 120 -17.43 4.75 1.31
CA THR A 120 -18.68 5.35 0.83
C THR A 120 -18.48 6.82 0.44
N VAL A 121 -17.79 7.59 1.29
CA VAL A 121 -17.45 8.99 0.96
C VAL A 121 -16.51 9.05 -0.24
N ALA A 122 -15.50 8.18 -0.32
CA ALA A 122 -14.57 8.15 -1.43
C ALA A 122 -15.27 7.88 -2.77
N ALA A 123 -16.22 6.93 -2.81
CA ALA A 123 -17.00 6.60 -4.01
C ALA A 123 -17.92 7.76 -4.46
N SER A 124 -18.43 8.57 -3.53
CA SER A 124 -19.29 9.72 -3.87
C SER A 124 -18.56 10.89 -4.54
N LYS A 125 -17.22 10.86 -4.58
CA LYS A 125 -16.43 11.95 -5.16
C LYS A 125 -16.45 11.89 -6.68
N THR A 126 -16.45 13.07 -7.31
CA THR A 126 -16.28 13.20 -8.75
C THR A 126 -14.80 13.14 -9.11
N ALA A 127 -14.43 12.21 -10.01
CA ALA A 127 -13.08 12.17 -10.56
C ALA A 127 -12.86 13.37 -11.51
N PRO A 128 -11.76 14.13 -11.38
CA PRO A 128 -11.41 15.12 -12.40
C PRO A 128 -11.04 14.41 -13.70
N ALA A 129 -11.32 15.06 -14.83
CA ALA A 129 -10.84 14.59 -16.12
C ALA A 129 -9.32 14.81 -16.23
N VAL A 130 -8.56 13.73 -16.43
CA VAL A 130 -7.09 13.74 -16.57
C VAL A 130 -6.74 13.23 -17.96
N ARG A 131 -6.05 14.05 -18.76
CA ARG A 131 -5.51 13.66 -20.07
C ARG A 131 -4.13 13.02 -19.92
N ASP A 132 -3.71 12.26 -20.94
CA ASP A 132 -2.41 11.55 -20.91
C ASP A 132 -1.21 12.49 -20.85
N ASP A 133 -1.34 13.68 -21.43
CA ASP A 133 -0.28 14.69 -21.50
C ASP A 133 -0.16 15.55 -20.24
N GLN A 134 -0.99 15.32 -19.22
CA GLN A 134 -1.04 16.10 -17.99
C GLN A 134 -0.25 15.46 -16.84
N TYR A 135 -0.10 16.26 -15.78
CA TYR A 135 0.57 15.90 -14.55
C TYR A 135 -0.41 15.90 -13.38
N ILE A 136 -0.25 14.92 -12.49
CA ILE A 136 -0.82 14.96 -11.15
C ILE A 136 0.15 15.73 -10.27
N HIS A 137 -0.26 16.89 -9.77
CA HIS A 137 0.49 17.70 -8.83
C HIS A 137 0.01 17.43 -7.41
N ILE A 138 0.92 17.01 -6.55
CA ILE A 138 0.65 16.77 -5.13
C ILE A 138 1.53 17.70 -4.30
N THR A 139 0.91 18.49 -3.41
CA THR A 139 1.63 19.23 -2.36
C THR A 139 1.38 18.57 -1.02
N SER A 140 2.45 18.43 -0.23
CA SER A 140 2.43 17.82 1.09
C SER A 140 3.43 18.47 2.04
N THR A 141 3.17 18.36 3.33
CA THR A 141 4.16 18.57 4.39
C THR A 141 4.59 17.21 4.90
N ILE A 142 5.88 16.94 4.95
CA ILE A 142 6.42 15.64 5.34
C ILE A 142 7.56 15.77 6.35
N ALA A 143 7.70 14.75 7.19
CA ALA A 143 8.92 14.47 7.94
C ALA A 143 9.07 12.95 8.08
N TYR A 144 10.25 12.44 7.74
CA TYR A 144 10.59 11.04 7.91
C TYR A 144 11.79 10.92 8.82
N SER A 145 11.87 9.81 9.55
CA SER A 145 13.06 9.53 10.32
C SER A 145 14.12 8.88 9.46
N HIS A 146 15.36 9.31 9.70
CA HIS A 146 16.54 8.73 9.09
C HIS A 146 17.43 8.14 10.19
N ALA A 147 17.98 6.96 9.91
CA ALA A 147 19.14 6.44 10.64
C ALA A 147 20.39 6.79 9.84
N THR A 148 21.52 6.95 10.52
CA THR A 148 22.83 7.08 9.87
C THR A 148 23.71 5.93 10.30
N ASP A 149 24.74 5.62 9.53
CA ASP A 149 25.69 4.55 9.90
C ASP A 149 26.37 4.81 11.27
N GLN A 150 26.38 6.08 11.70
CA GLN A 150 26.99 6.54 12.96
C GLN A 150 25.98 6.60 14.12
N ASP A 151 24.67 6.62 13.84
CA ASP A 151 23.63 6.65 14.85
C ASP A 151 22.42 5.79 14.42
N PRO A 152 22.25 4.60 15.04
CA PRO A 152 21.12 3.72 14.72
C PRO A 152 19.79 4.27 15.25
N VAL A 153 19.80 5.28 16.13
CA VAL A 153 18.58 5.93 16.61
C VAL A 153 18.02 6.79 15.49
N ARG A 154 16.83 6.42 15.04
CA ARG A 154 16.08 7.18 14.05
C ARG A 154 15.81 8.57 14.59
N ARG A 155 16.13 9.61 13.82
CA ARG A 155 15.72 10.99 14.13
C ARG A 155 14.79 11.50 13.06
N LEU A 156 13.66 12.05 13.50
CA LEU A 156 12.67 12.66 12.63
C LEU A 156 13.23 13.99 12.11
N ASP A 157 13.14 14.18 10.79
CA ASP A 157 13.41 15.47 10.18
C ASP A 157 12.47 16.56 10.69
N LYS A 158 12.86 17.83 10.51
CA LYS A 158 11.91 18.93 10.63
C LYS A 158 10.86 18.81 9.51
N PRO A 159 9.56 18.95 9.82
CA PRO A 159 8.52 19.03 8.79
C PRO A 159 8.86 20.08 7.73
N HIS A 160 8.72 19.71 6.47
CA HIS A 160 9.01 20.57 5.34
C HIS A 160 8.08 20.24 4.17
N GLN A 161 7.95 21.20 3.25
CA GLN A 161 7.11 21.01 2.07
C GLN A 161 7.79 20.11 1.04
N ARG A 162 6.97 19.29 0.40
CA ARG A 162 7.29 18.46 -0.75
C ARG A 162 6.21 18.64 -1.82
N GLN A 163 6.64 18.85 -3.06
CA GLN A 163 5.78 18.93 -4.24
C GLN A 163 6.21 17.89 -5.27
N ALA A 164 5.26 17.15 -5.82
CA ALA A 164 5.53 16.16 -6.87
C ALA A 164 4.60 16.40 -8.06
N TRP A 165 5.16 16.36 -9.27
CA TRP A 165 4.44 16.34 -10.54
C TRP A 165 4.69 14.99 -11.20
N LEU A 166 3.66 14.16 -11.25
CA LEU A 166 3.70 12.81 -11.80
C LEU A 166 2.97 12.78 -13.14
N SER A 167 3.64 12.36 -14.21
CA SER A 167 3.01 12.17 -15.52
C SER A 167 1.84 11.19 -15.40
N ALA A 168 0.67 11.56 -15.91
CA ALA A 168 -0.56 10.79 -15.75
C ALA A 168 -0.46 9.39 -16.38
N ASP A 169 0.12 9.30 -17.58
CA ASP A 169 0.35 8.04 -18.29
C ASP A 169 1.73 7.42 -18.00
N GLY A 170 2.65 8.18 -17.40
CA GLY A 170 4.02 7.77 -17.09
C GLY A 170 4.98 7.88 -18.28
N SER A 171 4.54 8.42 -19.43
CA SER A 171 5.38 8.55 -20.63
C SER A 171 6.37 9.72 -20.55
N ARG A 172 6.12 10.69 -19.66
CA ARG A 172 6.95 11.89 -19.50
C ARG A 172 7.70 11.89 -18.17
N PRO A 173 8.90 12.49 -18.13
CA PRO A 173 9.59 12.73 -16.87
C PRO A 173 8.71 13.53 -15.91
N GLY A 174 8.75 13.14 -14.63
CA GLY A 174 8.14 13.88 -13.54
C GLY A 174 9.10 14.91 -12.93
N LEU A 175 8.62 15.61 -11.92
CA LEU A 175 9.42 16.55 -11.13
C LEU A 175 9.10 16.36 -9.65
N LEU A 176 10.13 16.30 -8.82
CA LEU A 176 10.03 16.34 -7.37
C LEU A 176 10.75 17.60 -6.88
N ARG A 177 10.07 18.38 -6.03
CA ARG A 177 10.66 19.52 -5.32
C ARG A 177 10.54 19.29 -3.82
N GLU A 178 11.67 19.30 -3.13
CA GLU A 178 11.74 19.03 -1.69
C GLU A 178 12.95 19.76 -1.09
N LYS A 179 12.76 20.43 0.06
CA LYS A 179 13.84 21.19 0.74
C LYS A 179 14.58 22.18 -0.18
N GLY A 180 13.86 22.83 -1.08
CA GLY A 180 14.42 23.78 -2.05
C GLY A 180 15.26 23.13 -3.18
N LYS A 181 15.30 21.80 -3.25
CA LYS A 181 15.96 21.05 -4.32
C LYS A 181 14.93 20.52 -5.30
N GLU A 182 15.28 20.55 -6.58
CA GLU A 182 14.51 19.94 -7.64
C GLU A 182 15.22 18.68 -8.15
N LEU A 183 14.44 17.64 -8.37
CA LEU A 183 14.88 16.35 -8.86
C LEU A 183 13.96 15.93 -9.99
N LYS A 184 14.52 15.75 -11.18
CA LYS A 184 13.79 15.19 -12.32
C LYS A 184 13.58 13.71 -12.06
N LEU A 185 12.33 13.28 -12.17
CA LEU A 185 11.96 11.88 -12.09
C LEU A 185 11.99 11.32 -13.50
N ASP A 186 12.63 10.18 -13.71
CA ASP A 186 12.59 9.53 -15.01
C ASP A 186 11.14 9.17 -15.38
N ALA A 187 10.86 9.12 -16.69
CA ALA A 187 9.57 8.63 -17.15
C ALA A 187 9.44 7.16 -16.73
N GLN A 188 8.32 6.81 -16.09
CA GLN A 188 8.07 5.44 -15.62
C GLN A 188 8.09 4.44 -16.78
N SER A 189 7.75 4.88 -17.99
CA SER A 189 7.81 4.07 -19.21
C SER A 189 9.20 4.00 -19.87
N ALA A 190 10.21 4.72 -19.38
CA ALA A 190 11.50 4.89 -20.06
C ALA A 190 12.68 4.13 -19.44
N GLY A 191 12.49 3.38 -18.35
CA GLY A 191 13.64 2.84 -17.59
C GLY A 191 13.48 1.47 -16.91
N THR A 192 12.29 0.87 -16.89
CA THR A 192 12.09 -0.45 -16.26
C THR A 192 11.39 -1.41 -17.22
N ASP A 193 11.93 -2.62 -17.39
CA ASP A 193 11.30 -3.70 -18.17
C ASP A 193 9.92 -4.13 -17.60
N THR A 194 9.51 -3.57 -16.47
CA THR A 194 8.35 -4.00 -15.67
C THR A 194 7.13 -3.08 -15.76
N GLY A 195 7.26 -1.88 -16.36
CA GLY A 195 6.17 -0.93 -16.49
C GLY A 195 5.52 -0.48 -15.16
N PRO A 196 4.35 0.19 -15.21
CA PRO A 196 3.64 0.63 -14.00
C PRO A 196 3.21 -0.52 -13.08
N SER A 197 3.29 -0.32 -11.76
CA SER A 197 3.00 -1.35 -10.75
C SER A 197 2.41 -0.77 -9.46
N LEU A 198 2.03 -1.62 -8.50
CA LEU A 198 1.57 -1.17 -7.17
C LEU A 198 2.63 -0.35 -6.42
N ASN A 199 3.92 -0.59 -6.68
CA ASN A 199 5.03 0.12 -6.03
C ASN A 199 5.50 1.34 -6.83
N SER A 200 5.08 1.47 -8.10
CA SER A 200 5.31 2.66 -8.94
C SER A 200 4.11 2.86 -9.86
N PRO A 201 2.99 3.42 -9.33
CA PRO A 201 1.76 3.55 -10.09
C PRO A 201 1.76 4.82 -10.95
N THR A 202 1.26 4.70 -12.17
CA THR A 202 0.74 5.84 -12.95
C THR A 202 -0.74 6.05 -12.65
N TYR A 203 -1.30 7.21 -13.02
CA TYR A 203 -2.74 7.43 -12.92
C TYR A 203 -3.53 6.41 -13.78
N ARG A 204 -3.03 6.09 -14.98
CA ARG A 204 -3.63 5.05 -15.84
C ARG A 204 -3.56 3.66 -15.24
N TYR A 205 -2.47 3.33 -14.56
CA TYR A 205 -2.37 2.08 -13.82
C TYR A 205 -3.41 2.01 -12.70
N LEU A 206 -3.59 3.09 -11.93
CA LEU A 206 -4.61 3.15 -10.87
C LEU A 206 -6.02 2.94 -11.44
N GLN A 207 -6.34 3.52 -12.61
CA GLN A 207 -7.62 3.30 -13.29
C GLN A 207 -7.84 1.86 -13.74
N SER A 208 -6.76 1.09 -13.97
CA SER A 208 -6.83 -0.31 -14.36
C SER A 208 -6.98 -1.28 -13.18
N LEU A 209 -6.87 -0.78 -11.94
CA LEU A 209 -6.97 -1.64 -10.76
C LEU A 209 -8.40 -2.19 -10.61
N PRO A 210 -8.55 -3.46 -10.18
CA PRO A 210 -9.85 -4.00 -9.84
C PRO A 210 -10.56 -3.15 -8.77
N THR A 211 -11.84 -2.88 -8.96
CA THR A 211 -12.69 -2.17 -7.98
C THR A 211 -13.43 -3.12 -7.05
N ASP A 212 -13.37 -4.44 -7.30
CA ASP A 212 -13.80 -5.45 -6.34
C ASP A 212 -12.76 -5.58 -5.20
N PRO A 213 -13.14 -5.36 -3.93
CA PRO A 213 -12.19 -5.33 -2.81
C PRO A 213 -11.45 -6.65 -2.58
N ASP A 214 -12.11 -7.80 -2.79
CA ASP A 214 -11.48 -9.12 -2.58
C ASP A 214 -10.44 -9.40 -3.67
N THR A 215 -10.80 -9.12 -4.92
CA THR A 215 -9.90 -9.26 -6.07
C THR A 215 -8.70 -8.33 -5.95
N LEU A 216 -8.94 -7.07 -5.55
CA LEU A 216 -7.86 -6.10 -5.33
C LEU A 216 -6.93 -6.52 -4.19
N LEU A 217 -7.50 -6.93 -3.05
CA LEU A 217 -6.70 -7.38 -1.91
C LEU A 217 -5.88 -8.63 -2.26
N LYS A 218 -6.47 -9.60 -2.95
CA LYS A 218 -5.77 -10.79 -3.45
C LYS A 218 -4.60 -10.40 -4.35
N LYS A 219 -4.82 -9.48 -5.30
CA LYS A 219 -3.75 -8.96 -6.18
C LYS A 219 -2.61 -8.34 -5.38
N ILE A 220 -2.93 -7.54 -4.36
CA ILE A 220 -1.93 -6.91 -3.48
C ILE A 220 -1.12 -7.97 -2.73
N TYR A 221 -1.76 -8.96 -2.12
CA TYR A 221 -1.06 -10.06 -1.44
C TYR A 221 -0.19 -10.87 -2.41
N ASP A 222 -0.70 -11.18 -3.60
CA ASP A 222 0.04 -11.96 -4.59
C ASP A 222 1.29 -11.24 -5.07
N GLN A 223 1.22 -9.93 -5.31
CA GLN A 223 2.36 -9.14 -5.78
C GLN A 223 3.36 -8.81 -4.66
N ASN A 224 2.92 -8.82 -3.40
CA ASN A 224 3.77 -8.61 -2.23
C ASN A 224 4.37 -9.91 -1.66
N LYS A 225 4.19 -11.06 -2.33
CA LYS A 225 4.69 -12.36 -1.84
C LYS A 225 6.20 -12.31 -1.61
N GLY A 226 6.61 -12.63 -0.38
CA GLY A 226 8.01 -12.65 0.03
C GLY A 226 8.61 -11.28 0.38
N GLU A 227 7.82 -10.21 0.35
CA GLU A 227 8.27 -8.87 0.73
C GLU A 227 7.88 -8.50 2.18
N GLY A 228 8.73 -7.72 2.85
CA GLY A 228 8.43 -7.12 4.16
C GLY A 228 8.55 -8.09 5.37
N THR A 229 8.07 -7.62 6.52
CA THR A 229 8.02 -8.38 7.80
C THR A 229 6.91 -9.44 7.81
N GLY A 230 5.81 -9.15 7.13
CA GLY A 230 4.64 -10.02 7.08
C GLY A 230 3.65 -9.54 6.00
N PRO A 231 2.85 -10.47 5.45
CA PRO A 231 2.00 -10.21 4.29
C PRO A 231 0.95 -9.12 4.59
N ASP A 232 0.36 -9.13 5.77
CA ASP A 232 -0.68 -8.17 6.16
C ASP A 232 -0.13 -6.76 6.37
N GLN A 233 1.06 -6.63 7.00
CA GLN A 233 1.70 -5.32 7.16
C GLN A 233 2.08 -4.75 5.81
N LYS A 234 2.61 -5.59 4.93
CA LYS A 234 3.01 -5.17 3.60
C LYS A 234 1.79 -4.79 2.75
N ALA A 235 0.70 -5.55 2.82
CA ALA A 235 -0.56 -5.20 2.16
C ALA A 235 -1.11 -3.86 2.66
N PHE A 236 -1.13 -3.63 3.99
CA PHE A 236 -1.52 -2.34 4.57
C PHE A 236 -0.62 -1.23 4.03
N ALA A 237 0.71 -1.36 4.15
CA ALA A 237 1.65 -0.35 3.66
C ALA A 237 1.49 -0.04 2.15
N THR A 238 1.27 -1.06 1.31
CA THR A 238 1.01 -0.88 -0.13
C THR A 238 -0.26 -0.06 -0.37
N ILE A 239 -1.36 -0.35 0.34
CA ILE A 239 -2.60 0.44 0.22
C ILE A 239 -2.36 1.89 0.64
N GLY A 240 -1.68 2.12 1.76
CA GLY A 240 -1.32 3.46 2.23
C GLY A 240 -0.52 4.25 1.18
N ASN A 241 0.51 3.62 0.59
CA ASN A 241 1.31 4.23 -0.45
C ASN A 241 0.49 4.62 -1.70
N LEU A 242 -0.48 3.79 -2.09
CA LEU A 242 -1.39 4.10 -3.20
C LEU A 242 -2.32 5.27 -2.89
N LEU A 243 -2.67 5.48 -1.61
CA LEU A 243 -3.56 6.56 -1.17
C LEU A 243 -2.82 7.88 -0.90
N ARG A 244 -1.56 7.83 -0.46
CA ARG A 244 -0.82 9.01 0.03
C ARG A 244 -0.50 10.02 -1.08
N GLU A 245 0.23 9.61 -2.10
CA GLU A 245 0.84 10.51 -3.09
C GLU A 245 0.25 10.37 -4.49
N GLN A 246 -1.03 10.04 -4.57
CA GLN A 246 -1.70 9.81 -5.85
C GLN A 246 -3.05 10.52 -5.89
N LEU A 247 -3.49 10.82 -7.11
CA LEU A 247 -4.89 11.10 -7.39
C LEU A 247 -5.57 9.77 -7.74
N VAL A 248 -6.06 9.07 -6.71
CA VAL A 248 -6.72 7.77 -6.91
C VAL A 248 -8.14 8.00 -7.43
N PRO A 249 -8.57 7.30 -8.50
CA PRO A 249 -9.96 7.33 -8.93
C PRO A 249 -10.93 6.96 -7.78
N PRO A 250 -12.08 7.63 -7.64
CA PRO A 250 -13.04 7.45 -6.54
C PRO A 250 -13.37 5.99 -6.22
N GLU A 251 -13.76 5.21 -7.24
CA GLU A 251 -14.12 3.79 -7.08
C GLU A 251 -12.93 2.92 -6.65
N VAL A 252 -11.74 3.23 -7.16
CA VAL A 252 -10.50 2.52 -6.77
C VAL A 252 -10.11 2.87 -5.34
N SER A 253 -10.28 4.13 -4.94
CA SER A 253 -10.07 4.56 -3.56
C SER A 253 -11.02 3.86 -2.60
N ALA A 254 -12.31 3.76 -2.96
CA ALA A 254 -13.30 3.02 -2.19
C ALA A 254 -12.94 1.53 -2.08
N ALA A 255 -12.51 0.91 -3.17
CA ALA A 255 -12.06 -0.49 -3.19
C ALA A 255 -10.82 -0.70 -2.28
N LEU A 256 -9.85 0.22 -2.31
CA LEU A 256 -8.66 0.17 -1.44
C LEU A 256 -9.03 0.25 0.05
N TYR A 257 -9.96 1.11 0.45
CA TYR A 257 -10.41 1.19 1.85
C TYR A 257 -11.18 -0.07 2.26
N LYS A 258 -12.06 -0.60 1.41
CA LYS A 258 -12.77 -1.86 1.66
C LYS A 258 -11.82 -3.06 1.72
N ALA A 259 -10.76 -3.06 0.91
CA ALA A 259 -9.70 -4.06 0.97
C ALA A 259 -8.92 -3.96 2.30
N ALA A 260 -8.56 -2.75 2.72
CA ALA A 260 -7.88 -2.52 4.00
C ALA A 260 -8.73 -2.98 5.20
N ALA A 261 -10.06 -2.88 5.12
CA ALA A 261 -10.97 -3.34 6.18
C ALA A 261 -10.91 -4.85 6.43
N LYS A 262 -10.44 -5.62 5.44
CA LYS A 262 -10.29 -7.08 5.50
C LYS A 262 -8.91 -7.52 5.98
N ILE A 263 -7.96 -6.60 6.14
CA ILE A 263 -6.61 -6.92 6.62
C ILE A 263 -6.66 -7.19 8.13
N PRO A 264 -6.16 -8.35 8.61
CA PRO A 264 -6.07 -8.63 10.03
C PRO A 264 -5.21 -7.61 10.80
N GLY A 265 -5.68 -7.23 12.00
CA GLY A 265 -4.95 -6.36 12.92
C GLY A 265 -5.10 -4.86 12.66
N VAL A 266 -5.99 -4.44 11.76
CA VAL A 266 -6.35 -3.03 11.58
C VAL A 266 -7.25 -2.57 12.73
N THR A 267 -6.91 -1.42 13.31
CA THR A 267 -7.53 -0.83 14.51
C THR A 267 -7.87 0.64 14.28
N VAL A 268 -8.62 1.25 15.19
CA VAL A 268 -8.96 2.68 15.16
C VAL A 268 -8.15 3.42 16.22
N VAL A 269 -7.67 4.61 15.87
CA VAL A 269 -7.11 5.60 16.78
C VAL A 269 -8.00 6.84 16.72
N ASN A 270 -8.66 7.18 17.82
CA ASN A 270 -9.69 8.23 17.86
C ASN A 270 -9.15 9.65 17.66
N ASP A 271 -7.87 9.86 17.93
CA ASP A 271 -7.20 11.14 17.76
C ASP A 271 -5.76 10.93 17.29
N ALA A 272 -5.48 11.39 16.07
CA ALA A 272 -4.16 11.43 15.48
C ALA A 272 -3.94 12.81 14.85
N VAL A 273 -2.69 13.26 14.81
CA VAL A 273 -2.31 14.59 14.34
C VAL A 273 -1.39 14.45 13.14
N ASP A 274 -1.73 15.11 12.04
CA ASP A 274 -0.93 15.11 10.81
C ASP A 274 0.28 16.07 10.90
N ALA A 275 1.11 16.12 9.85
CA ALA A 275 2.31 16.96 9.83
C ALA A 275 2.05 18.47 9.88
N THR A 276 0.81 18.91 9.63
CA THR A 276 0.38 20.32 9.71
C THR A 276 -0.34 20.66 11.01
N GLY A 277 -0.53 19.70 11.91
CA GLY A 277 -1.22 19.89 13.18
C GLY A 277 -2.73 19.66 13.12
N ARG A 278 -3.29 19.17 12.00
CA ARG A 278 -4.72 18.86 11.90
C ARG A 278 -5.03 17.58 12.66
N HIS A 279 -6.04 17.63 13.53
CA HIS A 279 -6.53 16.46 14.26
C HIS A 279 -7.52 15.66 13.43
N GLY A 280 -7.38 14.35 13.45
CA GLY A 280 -8.20 13.41 12.70
C GLY A 280 -8.49 12.12 13.47
N ILE A 281 -9.34 11.28 12.89
CA ILE A 281 -9.50 9.88 13.27
C ILE A 281 -8.60 9.04 12.37
N ALA A 282 -7.96 8.00 12.89
CA ALA A 282 -7.06 7.18 12.10
C ALA A 282 -7.41 5.70 12.12
N VAL A 283 -7.09 5.02 11.03
CA VAL A 283 -6.99 3.56 10.98
C VAL A 283 -5.52 3.19 11.08
N ALA A 284 -5.21 2.13 11.81
CA ALA A 284 -3.84 1.81 12.15
C ALA A 284 -3.57 0.32 12.17
N ARG A 285 -2.36 -0.06 11.76
CA ARG A 285 -1.84 -1.42 11.96
C ARG A 285 -0.50 -1.33 12.69
N THR A 286 -0.31 -2.20 13.67
CA THR A 286 0.94 -2.28 14.45
C THR A 286 1.72 -3.51 14.02
N ASP A 287 2.99 -3.32 13.73
CA ASP A 287 3.91 -4.38 13.33
C ASP A 287 5.31 -4.05 13.84
N ASP A 288 6.01 -5.05 14.38
CA ASP A 288 7.35 -4.91 14.95
C ASP A 288 7.55 -3.70 15.91
N GLY A 289 6.53 -3.39 16.70
CA GLY A 289 6.58 -2.29 17.67
C GLY A 289 6.41 -0.89 17.08
N GLU A 290 6.12 -0.77 15.79
CA GLU A 290 5.75 0.47 15.11
C GLU A 290 4.29 0.41 14.68
N ARG A 291 3.53 1.47 14.96
CA ARG A 291 2.15 1.63 14.50
C ARG A 291 2.12 2.62 13.34
N SER A 292 1.63 2.16 12.19
CA SER A 292 1.36 2.99 11.02
C SER A 292 -0.10 3.42 11.06
N GLU A 293 -0.36 4.71 10.94
CA GLU A 293 -1.66 5.36 11.05
C GLU A 293 -1.97 6.11 9.75
N TRP A 294 -3.16 5.92 9.17
CA TRP A 294 -3.72 6.81 8.13
C TRP A 294 -4.75 7.71 8.77
N ILE A 295 -4.56 9.01 8.64
CA ILE A 295 -5.33 10.03 9.34
C ILE A 295 -6.37 10.60 8.39
N PHE A 296 -7.61 10.66 8.87
CA PHE A 296 -8.76 11.20 8.16
C PHE A 296 -9.40 12.32 8.96
N ASP A 297 -9.97 13.29 8.26
CA ASP A 297 -10.81 14.30 8.89
C ASP A 297 -12.01 13.64 9.58
N LYS A 298 -12.33 14.07 10.81
CA LYS A 298 -13.38 13.44 11.63
C LYS A 298 -14.78 13.62 11.05
N HIS A 299 -15.00 14.67 10.27
CA HIS A 299 -16.30 15.06 9.73
C HIS A 299 -16.44 14.65 8.27
N THR A 300 -15.46 15.02 7.44
CA THR A 300 -15.50 14.79 5.99
C THR A 300 -14.95 13.43 5.60
N LEU A 301 -14.26 12.73 6.50
CA LEU A 301 -13.56 11.46 6.22
C LEU A 301 -12.53 11.57 5.08
N GLU A 302 -12.09 12.79 4.78
CA GLU A 302 -11.04 13.01 3.80
C GLU A 302 -9.69 12.61 4.36
N TYR A 303 -8.89 11.97 3.52
CA TYR A 303 -7.52 11.60 3.85
C TYR A 303 -6.67 12.85 4.10
N LEU A 304 -6.11 12.98 5.30
CA LEU A 304 -5.26 14.09 5.72
C LEU A 304 -3.78 13.74 5.56
N GLY A 305 -3.36 12.53 5.92
CA GLY A 305 -1.96 12.15 5.93
C GLY A 305 -1.68 10.84 6.67
N GLU A 306 -0.42 10.60 6.99
CA GLU A 306 0.04 9.40 7.70
C GLU A 306 0.89 9.75 8.90
N ARG A 307 0.96 8.82 9.85
CA ARG A 307 1.88 8.89 10.97
C ARG A 307 2.44 7.51 11.31
N GLY A 308 3.73 7.45 11.57
CA GLY A 308 4.40 6.30 12.17
C GLY A 308 4.75 6.61 13.62
N VAL A 309 4.41 5.72 14.55
CA VAL A 309 4.69 5.90 15.99
C VAL A 309 5.19 4.61 16.60
N MET A 310 6.29 4.67 17.34
CA MET A 310 6.78 3.55 18.13
C MET A 310 5.84 3.29 19.31
N VAL A 311 5.32 2.06 19.45
CA VAL A 311 4.42 1.68 20.56
C VAL A 311 5.17 1.03 21.74
N LYS A 312 6.42 0.63 21.52
CA LYS A 312 7.34 0.11 22.53
C LYS A 312 8.75 0.61 22.26
N ASP A 313 9.62 0.49 23.25
CA ASP A 313 11.06 0.70 23.06
C ASP A 313 11.63 -0.39 22.14
N THR A 314 12.45 0.02 21.19
CA THR A 314 13.24 -0.86 20.32
C THR A 314 14.68 -0.34 20.23
N SER A 315 15.55 -1.05 19.51
CA SER A 315 16.92 -0.59 19.28
C SER A 315 17.03 0.63 18.35
N TRP A 316 15.95 1.01 17.67
CA TRP A 316 15.92 2.12 16.70
C TRP A 316 14.96 3.25 17.07
N GLY A 317 14.24 3.17 18.20
CA GLY A 317 13.34 4.22 18.66
C GLY A 317 12.72 3.96 20.03
N LYS A 318 12.27 5.03 20.68
CA LYS A 318 11.61 4.97 21.99
C LYS A 318 10.09 4.96 21.86
N LYS A 319 9.39 4.34 22.82
CA LYS A 319 7.92 4.41 22.88
C LYS A 319 7.44 5.87 22.80
N GLY A 320 6.44 6.11 21.96
CA GLY A 320 5.88 7.44 21.70
C GLY A 320 6.63 8.25 20.64
N GLN A 321 7.81 7.81 20.21
CA GLN A 321 8.57 8.49 19.18
C GLN A 321 7.85 8.41 17.82
N ILE A 322 7.71 9.56 17.15
CA ILE A 322 7.21 9.64 15.78
C ILE A 322 8.34 9.27 14.82
N THR A 323 8.08 8.29 13.95
CA THR A 323 9.02 7.79 12.93
C THR A 323 8.76 8.39 11.55
N ALA A 324 7.51 8.78 11.28
CA ALA A 324 7.09 9.48 10.08
C ALA A 324 5.85 10.33 10.39
N THR A 325 5.70 11.47 9.74
CA THR A 325 4.46 12.24 9.73
C THR A 325 4.30 12.94 8.39
N THR A 326 3.10 12.88 7.82
CA THR A 326 2.77 13.54 6.56
C THR A 326 1.43 14.25 6.65
N ALA A 327 1.24 15.24 5.80
CA ALA A 327 -0.03 15.91 5.57
C ALA A 327 -0.13 16.23 4.08
N VAL A 328 -1.15 15.72 3.41
CA VAL A 328 -1.50 16.12 2.04
C VAL A 328 -2.28 17.42 2.13
N THR A 329 -1.80 18.45 1.43
CA THR A 329 -2.42 19.77 1.42
C THR A 329 -3.20 20.02 0.14
N SER A 330 -2.72 19.52 -1.01
CA SER A 330 -3.45 19.61 -2.26
C SER A 330 -3.11 18.50 -3.24
N ARG A 331 -4.08 18.17 -4.10
CA ARG A 331 -3.94 17.34 -5.29
C ARG A 331 -4.63 18.04 -6.45
N THR A 332 -3.88 18.36 -7.49
CA THR A 332 -4.42 19.05 -8.68
C THR A 332 -3.91 18.42 -9.96
N VAL A 333 -4.55 18.73 -11.08
CA VAL A 333 -4.12 18.33 -12.42
C VAL A 333 -3.53 19.55 -13.11
N THR A 334 -2.33 19.44 -13.67
CA THR A 334 -1.65 20.55 -14.35
C THR A 334 -1.14 20.11 -15.72
N ASP A 335 -1.07 21.05 -16.68
CA ASP A 335 -0.55 20.74 -18.03
C ASP A 335 0.98 20.63 -18.07
N LYS A 336 1.66 21.23 -17.08
CA LYS A 336 3.12 21.21 -16.95
C LYS A 336 3.55 21.21 -15.48
N PRO A 337 4.76 20.72 -15.16
CA PRO A 337 5.38 20.99 -13.87
C PRO A 337 5.56 22.50 -13.67
N SER A 338 5.24 23.02 -12.48
CA SER A 338 5.43 24.45 -12.22
C SER A 338 6.92 24.76 -12.07
N THR A 339 7.42 25.68 -12.87
CA THR A 339 8.82 26.14 -12.85
C THR A 339 9.05 27.31 -11.90
N THR A 340 8.01 27.83 -11.23
CA THR A 340 8.14 28.99 -10.34
C THR A 340 8.24 28.54 -8.88
N PRO A 341 9.25 28.99 -8.13
CA PRO A 341 9.23 28.92 -6.66
C PRO A 341 8.20 29.93 -6.15
N GLY A 342 7.15 29.43 -5.48
CA GLY A 342 6.23 30.18 -4.62
C GLY A 342 5.70 31.51 -5.16
N ASP A 343 4.50 31.49 -5.74
CA ASP A 343 3.53 32.59 -5.65
C ASP A 343 2.22 32.05 -6.22
N ASP A 344 1.31 31.64 -5.34
CA ASP A 344 -0.13 31.50 -5.62
C ASP A 344 -0.86 31.44 -4.26
N PHE A 345 -0.82 32.57 -3.55
CA PHE A 345 -1.82 32.96 -2.56
C PHE A 345 -2.03 34.47 -2.71
N HIS A 346 -3.06 34.84 -3.47
CA HIS A 346 -3.69 36.15 -3.38
C HIS A 346 -5.09 35.99 -2.82
#